data_AF-A0A0V0RNF6-F1
#
_entry.id   AF-A0A0V0RNF6-F1
#
_cell.length_a   1.000
_cell.length_b   1.000
_cell.length_c   1.000
_cell.angle_alpha   90.00
_cell.angle_beta   90.00
_cell.angle_gamma   90.00
#
_symmetry.space_group_name_H-M   'P 1'
#
loop_
_entity.id
_entity.type
_entity.pdbx_description
1 polymer ?
#
loop_
_entity_poly.entity_id
_entity_poly.type
_entity_poly.pdbx_seq_one_letter_code
_entity_poly.pdbx_strand_id
1 'polypeptide(L)'
;MSIQCHTAAKCRKPKDGLINNSRFCKNHECYQLKRISNSSVCHNQKHCSGQSMCLTNVCVPVQPTSYTCKTQAQCRFGEICKFELCFEPVSILRENEIDGEDLVATEDNNDL
;
A
#
# COMPACT_ATOMS: atom_id res chain seq x y z
N MET A 1 -4.07 -28.32 -3.06
CA MET A 1 -3.73 -26.88 -3.04
C MET A 1 -3.40 -26.51 -1.60
N SER A 2 -2.18 -26.00 -1.36
CA SER A 2 -1.72 -25.65 -0.01
C SER A 2 -2.21 -24.23 0.34
N ILE A 3 -3.08 -24.10 1.33
CA ILE A 3 -3.51 -22.79 1.83
C ILE A 3 -2.43 -22.26 2.78
N GLN A 4 -1.84 -21.11 2.46
CA GLN A 4 -0.78 -20.52 3.29
C GLN A 4 -1.35 -19.64 4.39
N CYS A 5 -2.45 -18.95 4.13
CA CYS A 5 -3.08 -18.07 5.11
C CYS A 5 -4.60 -18.00 4.96
N HIS A 6 -5.27 -17.67 6.06
CA HIS A 6 -6.68 -17.22 6.07
C HIS A 6 -6.83 -15.84 6.70
N THR A 7 -5.79 -15.35 7.39
CA THR A 7 -5.79 -14.06 8.07
C THR A 7 -4.44 -13.40 7.92
N ALA A 8 -4.39 -12.07 8.01
CA ALA A 8 -3.15 -11.31 7.96
C ALA A 8 -2.15 -11.75 9.04
N ALA A 9 -2.64 -12.19 10.21
CA ALA A 9 -1.79 -12.66 11.31
C ALA A 9 -0.90 -13.85 10.93
N LYS A 10 -1.36 -14.74 10.03
CA LYS A 10 -0.56 -15.88 9.55
C LYS A 10 0.62 -15.47 8.66
N CYS A 11 0.55 -14.27 8.08
CA CYS A 11 1.64 -13.71 7.27
C CYS A 11 2.64 -12.91 8.11
N ARG A 12 2.36 -12.60 9.38
CA ARG A 12 3.25 -11.79 10.23
C ARG A 12 4.46 -12.61 10.70
N LYS A 13 5.63 -11.98 10.71
CA LYS A 13 6.89 -12.54 11.19
C LYS A 13 7.29 -11.85 12.51
N PRO A 14 7.61 -12.58 13.59
CA PRO A 14 7.87 -11.96 14.90
C PRO A 14 8.96 -10.88 14.90
N LYS A 15 9.98 -11.00 14.04
CA LYS A 15 11.12 -10.09 13.96
C LYS A 15 10.86 -8.80 13.17
N ASP A 16 9.72 -8.71 12.47
CA ASP A 16 9.47 -7.68 11.47
C ASP A 16 8.83 -6.40 12.03
N GLY A 17 8.46 -6.36 13.32
CA GLY A 17 7.93 -5.16 13.97
C GLY A 17 6.82 -4.48 13.17
N LEU A 18 7.01 -3.21 12.80
CA LEU A 18 6.07 -2.41 12.00
C LEU A 18 5.83 -2.95 10.57
N ILE A 19 6.80 -3.69 10.00
CA ILE A 19 6.65 -4.28 8.66
C ILE A 19 5.50 -5.30 8.65
N ASN A 20 5.19 -5.93 9.80
CA ASN A 20 4.04 -6.84 9.92
C ASN A 20 2.70 -6.20 9.58
N ASN A 21 2.60 -4.88 9.70
CA ASN A 21 1.37 -4.19 9.37
C ASN A 21 1.12 -4.12 7.87
N SER A 22 2.20 -4.16 7.07
CA SER A 22 2.11 -4.23 5.61
C SER A 22 1.83 -5.64 5.10
N ARG A 23 1.87 -6.67 5.96
CA ARG A 23 1.63 -8.07 5.57
C ARG A 23 0.15 -8.43 5.69
N PHE A 24 -0.42 -9.05 4.65
CA PHE A 24 -1.82 -9.42 4.61
C PHE A 24 -2.05 -10.71 3.81
N CYS A 25 -3.21 -11.33 4.05
CA CYS A 25 -3.62 -12.53 3.33
C CYS A 25 -4.57 -12.15 2.20
N LYS A 26 -4.27 -12.58 0.98
CA LYS A 26 -5.14 -12.41 -0.19
C LYS A 26 -5.11 -13.72 -0.98
N ASN A 27 -6.28 -14.21 -1.40
CA ASN A 27 -6.37 -15.46 -2.18
C ASN A 27 -5.59 -16.65 -1.58
N HIS A 28 -5.58 -16.78 -0.25
CA HIS A 28 -4.85 -17.81 0.50
C HIS A 28 -3.32 -17.74 0.44
N GLU A 29 -2.77 -16.64 -0.06
CA GLU A 29 -1.33 -16.37 -0.14
C GLU A 29 -0.96 -15.12 0.67
N CYS A 30 0.27 -15.10 1.17
CA CYS A 30 0.80 -13.96 1.90
C CYS A 30 1.40 -12.92 0.96
N TYR A 31 0.99 -11.68 1.16
CA TYR A 31 1.45 -10.52 0.43
C TYR A 31 1.94 -9.44 1.40
N GLN A 32 2.79 -8.55 0.90
CA GLN A 32 3.31 -7.41 1.64
C GLN A 32 3.19 -6.14 0.81
N LEU A 33 2.62 -5.08 1.40
CA LEU A 33 2.65 -3.76 0.76
C LEU A 33 4.06 -3.16 0.82
N LYS A 34 4.49 -2.55 -0.28
CA LYS A 34 5.71 -1.74 -0.28
C LYS A 34 5.51 -0.54 0.65
N ARG A 35 6.40 -0.39 1.63
CA ARG A 35 6.41 0.78 2.51
C ARG A 35 7.23 1.89 1.88
N ILE A 36 6.87 3.13 2.20
CA ILE A 36 7.75 4.27 1.97
C ILE A 36 8.88 4.21 2.99
N SER A 37 10.12 4.11 2.50
CA SER A 37 11.33 4.13 3.32
C SER A 37 11.39 5.39 4.19
N ASN A 38 11.89 5.26 5.41
CA ASN A 38 11.99 6.36 6.40
C ASN A 38 10.66 7.03 6.81
N SER A 39 9.51 6.47 6.43
CA SER A 39 8.22 6.88 6.99
C SER A 39 8.09 6.45 8.45
N SER A 40 7.66 7.37 9.31
CA SER A 40 7.20 7.06 10.66
C SER A 40 5.88 6.28 10.65
N VAL A 41 5.48 5.77 11.81
CA VAL A 41 4.14 5.22 12.04
C VAL A 41 3.11 6.29 11.72
N CYS A 42 2.11 5.94 10.91
CA CYS A 42 1.02 6.83 10.58
C CYS A 42 -0.25 6.45 11.39
N HIS A 43 -1.11 7.43 11.67
CA HIS A 43 -2.40 7.18 12.34
C HIS A 43 -3.59 7.65 11.50
N ASN A 44 -3.33 8.53 10.55
CA ASN A 44 -4.32 9.08 9.65
C ASN A 44 -3.64 9.53 8.34
N GLN A 45 -4.44 9.88 7.34
CA GLN A 45 -3.95 10.23 6.01
C GLN A 45 -3.05 11.47 5.97
N LYS A 46 -3.12 12.36 6.98
CA LYS A 46 -2.29 13.58 7.04
C LYS A 46 -0.83 13.29 7.39
N HIS A 47 -0.52 12.10 7.94
CA HIS A 47 0.85 11.71 8.29
C HIS A 47 1.66 11.25 7.08
N CYS A 48 0.99 10.92 5.97
CA CYS A 48 1.64 10.44 4.76
C CYS A 48 1.59 11.55 3.70
N SER A 49 2.76 12.02 3.28
CA SER A 49 2.90 13.12 2.31
C SER A 49 2.93 12.63 0.86
N GLY A 50 2.71 13.52 -0.10
CA GLY A 50 2.76 13.18 -1.54
C GLY A 50 1.68 12.19 -1.97
N GLN A 51 1.99 11.33 -2.93
CA GLN A 51 1.11 10.26 -3.43
C GLN A 51 1.23 9.00 -2.56
N SER A 52 0.83 9.15 -1.29
CA SER A 52 0.82 8.04 -0.34
C SER A 52 -0.40 8.07 0.58
N MET A 53 -0.72 6.91 1.16
CA MET A 53 -1.79 6.75 2.14
C MET A 53 -1.29 6.06 3.40
N CYS A 54 -1.95 6.38 4.52
CA CYS A 54 -1.79 5.64 5.74
C CYS A 54 -2.68 4.40 5.72
N LEU A 55 -2.06 3.23 5.64
CA LEU A 55 -2.76 1.95 5.70
C LEU A 55 -2.11 1.13 6.81
N THR A 56 -2.91 0.59 7.73
CA THR A 56 -2.44 -0.24 8.86
C THR A 56 -1.23 0.37 9.61
N ASN A 57 -1.21 1.70 9.78
CA ASN A 57 -0.12 2.44 10.42
C ASN A 57 1.22 2.51 9.67
N VAL A 58 1.22 2.19 8.37
CA VAL A 58 2.36 2.42 7.48
C VAL A 58 1.96 3.33 6.32
N CYS A 59 2.89 4.19 5.87
CA CYS A 59 2.69 4.90 4.61
C CYS A 59 3.07 4.00 3.43
N VAL A 60 2.14 3.86 2.48
CA VAL A 60 2.30 3.08 1.26
C VAL A 60 2.04 3.96 0.04
N PRO A 61 2.74 3.75 -1.08
CA PRO A 61 2.50 4.51 -2.31
C PRO A 61 1.11 4.19 -2.88
N VAL A 62 0.50 5.17 -3.53
CA VAL A 62 -0.85 5.04 -4.12
C VAL A 62 -0.91 5.54 -5.56
N GLN A 63 -1.81 4.96 -6.35
CA GLN A 63 -2.08 5.35 -7.73
C GLN A 63 -3.55 5.80 -7.89
N PRO A 64 -3.83 6.74 -8.80
CA PRO A 64 -5.19 7.17 -9.09
C PRO A 64 -6.02 6.03 -9.69
N THR A 65 -7.29 5.93 -9.30
CA THR A 65 -8.27 5.07 -9.99
C THR A 65 -8.96 5.84 -11.12
N SER A 66 -9.88 5.18 -11.82
CA SER A 66 -10.65 5.78 -12.91
C SER A 66 -11.91 6.53 -12.48
N TYR A 67 -12.16 6.70 -11.17
CA TYR A 67 -13.42 7.25 -10.68
C TYR A 67 -13.24 8.25 -9.54
N THR A 68 -14.15 9.22 -9.52
CA THR A 68 -14.10 10.39 -8.65
C THR A 68 -14.79 10.16 -7.31
N CYS A 69 -14.40 10.94 -6.32
CA CYS A 69 -15.03 10.97 -5.01
C CYS A 69 -15.11 12.39 -4.46
N LYS A 70 -16.11 12.64 -3.63
CA LYS A 70 -16.24 13.83 -2.77
C LYS A 70 -15.94 13.49 -1.32
N THR A 71 -16.18 12.23 -0.94
CA THR A 71 -15.96 11.74 0.41
C THR A 71 -15.35 10.34 0.38
N GLN A 72 -14.65 9.98 1.46
CA GLN A 72 -14.00 8.67 1.62
C GLN A 72 -14.97 7.49 1.45
N ALA A 73 -16.25 7.67 1.78
CA ALA A 73 -17.28 6.62 1.69
C ALA A 73 -17.61 6.21 0.24
N GLN A 74 -17.19 7.00 -0.75
CA GLN A 74 -17.40 6.69 -2.17
C GLN A 74 -16.28 5.84 -2.77
N CYS A 75 -15.13 5.73 -2.09
CA CYS A 75 -14.04 4.87 -2.52
C CYS A 75 -14.23 3.44 -2.00
N ARG A 76 -13.65 2.47 -2.70
CA ARG A 76 -13.72 1.07 -2.29
C ARG A 76 -12.88 0.81 -1.03
N PHE A 77 -13.08 -0.36 -0.44
CA PHE A 77 -12.32 -0.77 0.73
C PHE A 77 -10.82 -0.76 0.43
N GLY A 78 -10.04 -0.06 1.27
CA GLY A 78 -8.59 0.06 1.12
C GLY A 78 -8.14 1.18 0.18
N GLU A 79 -9.07 1.96 -0.39
CA GLU A 79 -8.76 3.16 -1.16
C GLU A 79 -8.88 4.42 -0.31
N ILE A 80 -8.34 5.55 -0.78
CA ILE A 80 -8.53 6.86 -0.18
C ILE A 80 -9.10 7.88 -1.16
N CYS A 81 -9.94 8.80 -0.65
CA CYS A 81 -10.41 9.93 -1.44
C CYS A 81 -9.45 11.12 -1.29
N LYS A 82 -8.81 11.53 -2.39
CA LYS A 82 -7.86 12.65 -2.41
C LYS A 82 -7.98 13.40 -3.73
N PHE A 83 -7.96 14.73 -3.71
CA PHE A 83 -8.07 15.55 -4.94
C PHE A 83 -9.25 15.15 -5.85
N GLU A 84 -10.40 14.88 -5.23
CA GLU A 84 -11.63 14.46 -5.90
C GLU A 84 -11.55 13.13 -6.67
N LEU A 85 -10.50 12.33 -6.46
CA LEU A 85 -10.27 11.04 -7.08
C LEU A 85 -10.01 9.96 -6.02
N CYS A 86 -10.44 8.73 -6.28
CA CYS A 86 -10.05 7.61 -5.44
C CYS A 86 -8.63 7.16 -5.79
N PHE A 87 -7.89 6.73 -4.79
CA PHE A 87 -6.53 6.21 -4.94
C PHE A 87 -6.42 4.85 -4.29
N GLU A 88 -5.77 3.91 -4.97
CA GLU A 88 -5.53 2.54 -4.50
C GLU A 88 -4.03 2.30 -4.26
N PRO A 89 -3.63 1.36 -3.39
CA PRO A 89 -2.22 1.05 -3.15
C PRO A 89 -1.55 0.40 -4.37
N VAL A 90 -0.38 0.91 -4.79
CA VAL A 90 0.29 0.49 -6.05
C VAL A 90 1.01 -0.86 -5.93
N SER A 91 1.56 -1.16 -4.76
CA SER A 91 2.61 -2.17 -4.65
C SER A 91 2.23 -3.26 -3.66
N ILE A 92 1.83 -4.41 -4.20
CA ILE A 92 1.66 -5.65 -3.46
C ILE A 92 2.80 -6.59 -3.87
N LEU A 93 3.81 -6.75 -3.03
CA LEU A 93 4.91 -7.69 -3.26
C LEU A 93 4.47 -9.07 -2.75
N ARG A 94 4.65 -10.13 -3.54
CA ARG A 94 4.71 -11.48 -2.97
C ARG A 94 6.03 -11.63 -2.22
N GLU A 95 6.06 -12.45 -1.17
CA GLU A 95 7.25 -12.59 -0.32
C GLU A 95 8.55 -12.97 -1.07
N ASN A 96 8.44 -13.43 -2.32
CA ASN A 96 9.56 -13.82 -3.18
C ASN A 96 10.07 -12.71 -4.14
N GLU A 97 9.52 -11.49 -4.09
CA GLU A 97 9.84 -10.38 -5.00
C GLU A 97 10.50 -9.18 -4.27
N ILE A 98 10.99 -9.39 -3.05
CA ILE A 98 11.45 -8.30 -2.16
C ILE A 98 12.93 -7.91 -2.41
N ASP A 99 13.67 -8.64 -3.24
CA ASP A 99 15.12 -8.44 -3.45
C ASP A 99 15.52 -7.76 -4.79
N GLY A 100 14.67 -6.88 -5.35
CA GLY A 100 15.03 -6.12 -6.55
C GLY A 100 14.49 -4.68 -6.57
N GLU A 101 15.41 -3.70 -6.62
CA GLU A 101 15.28 -2.42 -7.35
C GLU A 101 14.28 -2.54 -8.54
N ASP A 102 13.43 -1.59 -8.94
CA ASP A 102 13.45 -0.14 -8.82
C ASP A 102 12.12 0.44 -9.38
N LEU A 103 11.88 1.74 -9.14
CA LEU A 103 11.23 2.74 -10.01
C LEU A 103 10.00 2.38 -10.88
N VAL A 104 8.84 2.99 -10.57
CA VAL A 104 8.12 3.84 -11.54
C VAL A 104 7.58 5.05 -10.77
N ALA A 105 8.42 6.06 -10.59
CA ALA A 105 7.93 7.42 -10.73
C ALA A 105 7.94 7.65 -12.24
N THR A 106 6.77 7.76 -12.87
CA THR A 106 6.70 8.40 -14.19
C THR A 106 7.00 9.87 -13.96
N GLU A 107 8.27 10.24 -14.10
CA GLU A 107 8.65 11.60 -14.44
C GLU A 107 8.23 11.79 -15.90
N ASP A 108 7.18 12.59 -16.10
CA ASP A 108 6.85 13.17 -17.42
C ASP A 108 8.07 13.97 -17.89
N ASN A 109 8.88 13.36 -18.76
CA ASN A 109 9.90 14.04 -19.54
C ASN A 109 9.19 15.01 -20.50
N ASN A 110 9.11 16.26 -20.09
CA ASN A 110 8.80 17.37 -20.98
C ASN A 110 10.12 17.83 -21.60
N ASP A 111 10.52 17.16 -22.70
CA ASP A 111 11.60 17.62 -23.58
C ASP A 111 11.14 18.89 -24.31
N LEU A 112 11.99 19.91 -24.28
CA LEU A 112 11.88 21.18 -25.00
C LEU A 112 12.74 21.14 -26.27
#